data_AF-A0A224Z1A9-F1
#
_entry.id   AF-A0A224Z1A9-F1
#
_cell.length_a   1.000
_cell.length_b   1.000
_cell.length_c   1.000
_cell.angle_alpha   90.00
_cell.angle_beta   90.00
_cell.angle_gamma   90.00
#
_symmetry.space_group_name_H-M   'P 1'
#
loop_
_entity.id
_entity.type
_entity.pdbx_description
1 polymer ?
#
loop_
_entity_poly.entity_id
_entity_poly.type
_entity_poly.pdbx_seq_one_letter_code
_entity_poly.pdbx_strand_id
1 'polypeptide(L)'
;MATLNRINAALSLGAVLKFLNCGVGSRCFVEGEKVLAADHLILIVIKDFTGETAEIVALCVQTSSLIGDPHQIFFKSKNLSSEPEVEEGKCSCVAGLSERCKHLCAALLHCYR
;
A
#
# COMPACT_ATOMS: atom_id res chain seq x y z
N MET A 1 8.69 -20.28 -7.29
CA MET A 1 8.41 -18.83 -7.34
C MET A 1 7.19 -18.65 -8.22
N ALA A 2 6.01 -18.53 -7.61
CA ALA A 2 4.79 -18.22 -8.34
C ALA A 2 4.87 -16.76 -8.78
N THR A 3 5.08 -16.56 -10.08
CA THR A 3 5.05 -15.24 -10.72
C THR A 3 3.67 -14.65 -10.49
N LEU A 4 3.63 -13.40 -10.01
CA LEU A 4 2.46 -12.52 -9.92
C LEU A 4 1.82 -12.36 -11.30
N ASN A 5 1.09 -13.37 -11.76
CA ASN A 5 0.32 -13.29 -12.98
C ASN A 5 -0.93 -12.45 -12.69
N ARG A 6 -0.73 -11.14 -12.86
CA ARG A 6 -1.70 -10.12 -13.27
C ARG A 6 -3.07 -10.22 -12.60
N ILE A 7 -3.15 -9.66 -11.40
CA ILE A 7 -4.31 -8.83 -11.14
C ILE A 7 -4.15 -7.59 -12.04
N ASN A 8 -4.99 -7.46 -13.07
CA ASN A 8 -5.06 -6.29 -13.97
C ASN A 8 -5.65 -5.04 -13.28
N ALA A 9 -5.78 -5.05 -11.96
CA ALA A 9 -6.35 -3.99 -11.17
C ALA A 9 -5.25 -3.10 -10.59
N ALA A 10 -4.50 -2.43 -11.47
CA ALA A 10 -3.68 -1.31 -11.04
C ALA A 10 -4.62 -0.28 -10.43
N LEU A 11 -4.38 0.12 -9.18
CA LEU A 11 -5.16 1.19 -8.54
C LEU A 11 -4.97 2.46 -9.36
N SER A 12 -6.02 3.27 -9.53
CA SER A 12 -5.83 4.61 -10.07
C SER A 12 -5.19 5.51 -9.01
N LEU A 13 -4.40 6.51 -9.42
CA LEU A 13 -3.90 7.52 -8.49
C LEU A 13 -5.06 8.23 -7.76
N GLY A 14 -6.19 8.42 -8.45
CA GLY A 14 -7.41 8.96 -7.85
C GLY A 14 -7.95 8.09 -6.72
N ALA A 15 -8.00 6.77 -6.88
CA ALA A 15 -8.42 5.84 -5.84
C ALA A 15 -7.48 5.88 -4.62
N VAL A 16 -6.17 5.95 -4.84
CA VAL A 16 -5.17 6.08 -3.77
C VAL A 16 -5.37 7.38 -2.98
N LEU A 17 -5.47 8.52 -3.67
CA LEU A 17 -5.64 9.84 -3.03
C LEU A 17 -6.99 9.96 -2.31
N LYS A 18 -8.06 9.41 -2.88
CA LYS A 18 -9.40 9.34 -2.29
C LYS A 18 -9.37 8.56 -0.98
N PHE A 19 -8.79 7.36 -0.98
CA PHE A 19 -8.69 6.52 0.20
C PHE A 19 -7.86 7.19 1.32
N LEU A 20 -6.68 7.70 0.98
CA LEU A 20 -5.81 8.40 1.93
C LEU A 20 -6.36 9.77 2.36
N ASN A 21 -7.46 10.25 1.75
CA ASN A 21 -8.01 11.59 1.93
C ASN A 21 -6.90 12.66 1.96
N CYS A 22 -6.08 12.65 0.89
CA CYS A 22 -4.91 13.50 0.77
C CYS A 22 -4.71 13.97 -0.68
N GLY A 23 -3.79 14.92 -0.88
CA GLY A 23 -3.33 15.35 -2.20
C GLY A 23 -1.86 15.03 -2.42
N VAL A 24 -1.37 15.22 -3.65
CA VAL A 24 0.04 14.94 -4.01
C VAL A 24 1.06 15.77 -3.23
N GLY A 25 0.66 16.93 -2.69
CA GLY A 25 1.50 17.76 -1.81
C GLY A 25 1.42 17.38 -0.33
N SER A 26 0.53 16.45 0.06
CA SER A 26 0.38 16.04 1.44
C SER A 26 1.62 15.31 1.93
N ARG A 27 1.98 15.52 3.20
CA ARG A 27 3.17 14.92 3.81
C ARG A 27 3.25 13.40 3.63
N CYS A 28 2.12 12.70 3.83
CA CYS A 28 2.05 11.25 3.68
C CYS A 28 2.39 10.78 2.25
N PHE A 29 1.95 11.53 1.24
CA PHE A 29 2.22 11.24 -0.17
C PHE A 29 3.69 11.45 -0.50
N VAL A 30 4.23 12.63 -0.17
CA VAL A 30 5.63 12.98 -0.44
C VAL A 30 6.60 12.03 0.29
N GLU A 31 6.31 11.69 1.53
CA GLU A 31 7.11 10.73 2.28
C GLU A 31 6.90 9.29 1.78
N GLY A 32 5.71 8.93 1.32
CA GLY A 32 5.40 7.62 0.74
C GLY A 32 6.15 7.37 -0.57
N GLU A 33 6.17 8.36 -1.47
CA GLU A 33 6.99 8.32 -2.69
C GLU A 33 8.49 8.13 -2.37
N LYS A 34 9.00 8.80 -1.33
CA LYS A 34 10.39 8.61 -0.88
C LYS A 34 10.67 7.21 -0.33
N VAL A 35 9.71 6.61 0.38
CA VAL A 35 9.82 5.23 0.87
C VAL A 35 9.89 4.26 -0.32
N LEU A 36 9.03 4.45 -1.33
CA LEU A 36 9.01 3.61 -2.53
C LEU A 36 10.28 3.79 -3.36
N ALA A 37 10.75 5.04 -3.55
CA ALA A 37 11.97 5.34 -4.31
C ALA A 37 13.26 4.83 -3.63
N ALA A 38 13.22 4.57 -2.33
CA ALA A 38 14.32 4.00 -1.57
C ALA A 38 14.27 2.46 -1.48
N ASP A 39 13.34 1.80 -2.18
CA ASP A 39 13.13 0.35 -2.13
C ASP A 39 12.95 -0.20 -0.71
N HIS A 40 12.37 0.60 0.19
CA HIS A 40 12.14 0.19 1.58
C HIS A 40 10.95 -0.77 1.73
N LEU A 41 10.10 -0.91 0.70
CA LEU A 41 9.10 -1.98 0.62
C LEU A 41 9.75 -3.27 0.15
N ILE A 42 10.07 -4.16 1.09
CA ILE A 42 10.85 -5.38 0.84
C ILE A 42 9.98 -6.58 0.43
N LEU A 43 8.68 -6.52 0.71
CA LEU A 43 7.72 -7.55 0.31
C LEU A 43 6.36 -6.90 0.06
N ILE A 44 5.68 -7.34 -0.99
CA ILE A 44 4.27 -7.10 -1.21
C ILE A 44 3.67 -8.31 -1.93
N VAL A 45 2.60 -8.86 -1.37
CA VAL A 45 1.97 -10.09 -1.87
C VAL A 45 0.46 -10.03 -1.70
N ILE A 46 -0.25 -10.66 -2.62
CA ILE A 46 -1.67 -10.95 -2.47
C ILE A 46 -1.79 -12.14 -1.53
N LYS A 47 -2.42 -11.91 -0.38
CA LYS A 47 -2.67 -12.92 0.66
C LYS A 47 -3.91 -13.75 0.33
N ASP A 48 -4.95 -13.11 -0.18
CA ASP A 48 -6.20 -13.76 -0.61
C ASP A 48 -6.81 -13.03 -1.82
N PHE A 49 -7.54 -13.77 -2.65
CA PHE A 49 -8.17 -13.24 -3.88
C PHE A 49 -9.46 -13.99 -4.19
N THR A 50 -10.55 -13.25 -4.36
CA THR A 50 -11.90 -13.80 -4.62
C THR A 50 -12.44 -13.44 -6.01
N GLY A 51 -11.59 -12.90 -6.90
CA GLY A 51 -12.01 -12.36 -8.19
C GLY A 51 -12.34 -10.87 -8.12
N GLU A 52 -13.23 -10.48 -7.21
CA GLU A 52 -13.66 -9.08 -7.03
C GLU A 52 -12.93 -8.35 -5.90
N THR A 53 -12.32 -9.10 -4.96
CA THR A 53 -11.54 -8.54 -3.87
C THR A 53 -10.16 -9.17 -3.78
N ALA A 54 -9.20 -8.39 -3.30
CA ALA A 54 -7.86 -8.85 -2.96
C ALA A 54 -7.49 -8.34 -1.57
N GLU A 55 -6.93 -9.23 -0.75
CA GLU A 55 -6.22 -8.87 0.47
C GLU A 55 -4.73 -8.80 0.17
N ILE A 56 -4.10 -7.67 0.46
CA ILE A 56 -2.68 -7.45 0.21
C ILE A 56 -1.96 -7.27 1.54
N VAL A 57 -0.80 -7.91 1.64
CA VAL A 57 0.13 -7.73 2.76
C VAL A 57 1.46 -7.23 2.21
N ALA A 58 2.04 -6.25 2.89
CA ALA A 58 3.37 -5.74 2.59
C ALA A 58 4.23 -5.56 3.84
N LEU A 59 5.56 -5.62 3.65
CA LEU A 59 6.56 -5.36 4.67
C LEU A 59 7.42 -4.17 4.25
N CYS A 60 7.59 -3.20 5.16
CA CYS A 60 8.42 -2.02 4.93
C CYS A 60 9.51 -1.91 6.00
N VAL A 61 10.76 -1.74 5.58
CA VAL A 61 11.90 -1.52 6.50
C VAL A 61 11.67 -0.26 7.33
N GLN A 62 12.03 -0.33 8.61
CA GLN A 62 11.98 0.83 9.48
C GLN A 62 13.17 1.75 9.22
N THR A 63 12.91 3.01 8.88
CA THR A 63 13.98 4.00 8.66
C THR A 63 14.54 4.58 9.97
N SER A 64 13.78 4.51 11.06
CA SER A 64 14.15 5.10 12.37
C SER A 64 14.74 4.10 13.36
N SER A 65 14.59 2.79 13.14
CA SER A 65 15.17 1.74 13.96
C SER A 65 15.53 0.56 13.08
N LEU A 66 16.78 0.54 12.59
CA LEU A 66 17.28 -0.48 11.66
C LEU A 66 17.31 -1.90 12.26
N ILE A 67 17.12 -2.03 13.58
CA ILE A 67 17.17 -3.29 14.32
C ILE A 67 15.75 -3.82 14.60
N GLY A 68 14.70 -3.01 14.37
CA GLY A 68 13.31 -3.40 14.63
C GLY A 68 12.68 -4.20 13.48
N ASP A 69 11.61 -4.94 13.79
CA ASP A 69 10.83 -5.66 12.77
C ASP A 69 10.28 -4.70 11.71
N PRO A 70 10.28 -5.08 10.42
CA PRO A 70 9.62 -4.31 9.37
C PRO A 70 8.18 -3.96 9.73
N HIS A 71 7.73 -2.77 9.32
CA HIS A 71 6.32 -2.42 9.42
C HIS A 71 5.48 -3.35 8.56
N GLN A 72 4.47 -3.96 9.18
CA GLN A 72 3.48 -4.77 8.51
C GLN A 72 2.36 -3.87 8.02
N ILE A 73 2.06 -3.97 6.74
CA ILE A 73 1.02 -3.20 6.07
C ILE A 73 0.00 -4.20 5.53
N PHE A 74 -1.26 -3.90 5.74
CA PHE A 74 -2.38 -4.67 5.22
C PHE A 74 -3.34 -3.70 4.54
N PHE A 75 -3.84 -4.04 3.37
CA PHE A 75 -4.95 -3.33 2.77
C PHE A 75 -5.76 -4.28 1.90
N LYS A 76 -7.03 -3.93 1.73
CA LYS A 76 -7.96 -4.69 0.90
C LYS A 76 -8.43 -3.82 -0.25
N SER A 77 -8.43 -4.40 -1.43
CA SER A 77 -8.97 -3.77 -2.63
C SER A 77 -10.21 -4.52 -3.09
N LYS A 78 -11.15 -3.78 -3.68
CA LYS A 78 -12.40 -4.29 -4.24
C LYS A 78 -12.62 -3.77 -5.66
N ASN A 79 -13.65 -4.28 -6.33
CA ASN A 79 -14.05 -3.88 -7.68
C ASN A 79 -12.95 -4.15 -8.72
N LEU A 80 -12.17 -5.23 -8.54
CA LEU A 80 -10.97 -5.51 -9.34
C LEU A 80 -11.26 -5.77 -10.82
N SER A 81 -12.49 -6.15 -11.17
CA SER A 81 -12.95 -6.32 -12.55
C SER A 81 -13.39 -5.02 -13.23
N SER A 82 -13.41 -3.89 -12.49
CA SER A 82 -13.89 -2.58 -12.98
C SER A 82 -12.91 -1.45 -12.61
N GLU A 83 -13.30 -0.50 -11.76
CA GLU A 83 -12.42 0.52 -11.20
C GLU A 83 -12.01 0.12 -9.78
N PRO A 84 -10.75 -0.32 -9.58
CA PRO A 84 -10.29 -0.82 -8.28
C PRO A 84 -10.30 0.28 -7.22
N GLU A 85 -10.89 -0.01 -6.07
CA GLU A 85 -10.89 0.88 -4.92
C GLU A 85 -10.22 0.21 -3.72
N VAL A 86 -9.63 1.03 -2.85
CA VAL A 86 -9.15 0.57 -1.54
C VAL A 86 -10.31 0.63 -0.56
N GLU A 87 -10.63 -0.51 0.05
CA GLU A 87 -11.72 -0.64 1.03
C GLU A 87 -11.24 -0.36 2.46
N GLU A 88 -10.08 -0.87 2.81
CA GLU A 88 -9.48 -0.74 4.14
C GLU A 88 -7.95 -0.76 4.04
N GLY A 89 -7.28 -0.18 5.03
CA GLY A 89 -5.84 -0.09 5.05
C GLY A 89 -5.30 0.12 6.47
N LYS A 90 -4.25 -0.61 6.83
CA LYS A 90 -3.62 -0.55 8.14
C LYS A 90 -2.13 -0.72 8.01
N CYS A 91 -1.40 -0.05 8.91
CA CYS A 91 0.04 -0.25 9.07
C CYS A 91 0.35 -0.44 10.56
N SER A 92 1.35 -1.26 10.88
CA SER A 92 1.80 -1.48 12.26
C SER A 92 2.59 -0.30 12.86
N CYS A 93 2.91 0.73 12.07
CA CYS A 93 3.58 1.92 12.60
C CYS A 93 2.65 2.73 13.52
N VAL A 94 3.23 3.59 14.36
CA VAL A 94 2.49 4.42 15.33
C VAL A 94 1.42 5.29 14.66
N ALA A 95 1.70 5.82 13.46
CA ALA A 95 0.76 6.62 12.69
C ALA A 95 -0.26 5.76 11.90
N GLY A 96 -0.17 4.43 11.95
CA GLY A 96 -0.96 3.50 11.14
C GLY A 96 -2.46 3.54 11.43
N LEU A 97 -2.86 3.94 12.64
CA LEU A 97 -4.26 4.14 13.01
C LEU A 97 -4.93 5.32 12.27
N SER A 98 -4.15 6.22 11.67
CA SER A 98 -4.69 7.33 10.89
C SER A 98 -5.04 6.95 9.45
N GLU A 99 -4.65 5.75 9.01
CA GLU A 99 -4.71 5.29 7.60
C GLU A 99 -3.91 6.16 6.61
N ARG A 100 -3.15 7.15 7.10
CA ARG A 100 -2.41 8.13 6.29
C ARG A 100 -0.92 8.13 6.57
N CYS A 101 -0.38 7.01 7.03
CA CYS A 101 1.06 6.89 7.22
C CYS A 101 1.78 6.76 5.88
N LYS A 102 3.04 7.22 5.81
CA LYS A 102 3.89 7.12 4.63
C LYS A 102 4.05 5.68 4.11
N HIS A 103 4.05 4.69 5.01
CA HIS A 103 4.26 3.28 4.65
C HIS A 103 3.05 2.70 3.90
N LEU A 104 1.83 2.93 4.40
CA LEU A 104 0.61 2.52 3.71
C LEU A 104 0.49 3.25 2.35
N CYS A 105 0.79 4.54 2.32
CA CYS A 105 0.85 5.29 1.08
C CYS A 105 1.82 4.67 0.07
N ALA A 106 3.04 4.33 0.48
CA ALA A 106 4.02 3.68 -0.38
C ALA A 106 3.50 2.34 -0.95
N ALA A 107 2.82 1.53 -0.12
CA ALA A 107 2.27 0.25 -0.56
C ALA A 107 1.14 0.43 -1.60
N LEU A 108 0.26 1.41 -1.39
CA LEU A 108 -0.80 1.74 -2.35
C LEU A 108 -0.22 2.31 -3.66
N LEU A 109 0.82 3.14 -3.57
CA LEU A 109 1.53 3.68 -4.74
C LEU A 109 2.26 2.58 -5.52
N HIS A 110 2.77 1.55 -4.84
CA HIS A 110 3.34 0.38 -5.51
C HIS A 110 2.27 -0.36 -6.34
N CYS A 111 1.03 -0.43 -5.87
CA CYS A 111 -0.08 -1.04 -6.61
C CYS A 111 -0.75 -0.13 -7.65
N TYR A 112 -0.36 1.15 -7.71
CA TYR A 112 -0.72 2.06 -8.81
C TYR A 112 0.21 1.87 -10.03
N ARG A 113 1.49 1.57 -9.79
CA ARG A 113 2.53 1.40 -10.83
C ARG A 113 2.52 0.01 -11.44
#